data_AF-A0A221K1Q7-F1
#
_entry.id   AF-A0A221K1Q7-F1
#
_cell.length_a   1.000
_cell.length_b   1.000
_cell.length_c   1.000
_cell.angle_alpha   90.00
_cell.angle_beta   90.00
_cell.angle_gamma   90.00
#
_symmetry.space_group_name_H-M   'P 1'
#
loop_
_entity.id
_entity.type
_entity.pdbx_description
1 polymer ?
#
loop_
_entity_poly.entity_id
_entity_poly.type
_entity_poly.pdbx_seq_one_letter_code
_entity_poly.pdbx_strand_id
1 'polypeptide(L)'
;MLLKLLKPQTRIEYEQANREFPVPETMRKFVCGSVNLAHSSVIDFGYRDAIDEDVQKTELLFADFLNYLICDSLLESIEVYLGASKNIKKEVGLNFNQDQMDQLASQIASLAVWEGWIDECASIKDLRLQLQRRAKLYRRFVHGKDLELSSEMFDTATPIGVPQIALSELLHSSGALDGDTNVFVDIDQYEELGNISSRDTPGQSVDYRAVINKALASRNPELSYRIGTRGYSWRSHGRIHGTSGNLEFMRDYKYIDLDQILKKDEDDSARANNVFDNFAKDVFVRRLRYAQFTFSEEQDHDLLEQVYGSNLTPVQKVNQEMGLREPEKYLKVDINWSKETKEALIRLAKKDLYCAKLGEYWLKQKGDLESIDVRDEQLPWMRNSNRWWRKERANVLAVLIASQSRQKSIWGGAKEILELSGGSILVFLGLNQFIWSTWLQRNDRPEVSRSTLPEINVGVQSTAIHRASNAWYDMIFQQSGRSAERARFVKNVGDVLRNKILSDDKLSYPGANGFSVLNEELDNLPAVRGFLEQLADYGNMLMLRHTTKNTGAGQRTKFYFHPIFCPTLGLPYVRTKEPYYARIREVANWIYNAGYDVPLAQSPKAQQEELF
;
A
#
# COMPACT_ATOMS: atom_id res chain seq x y z
N MET A 1 7.86 -4.79 6.97
CA MET A 1 7.22 -5.55 8.08
C MET A 1 7.36 -7.06 7.92
N LEU A 2 6.97 -7.66 6.78
CA LEU A 2 7.13 -9.11 6.55
C LEU A 2 8.59 -9.58 6.55
N LEU A 3 9.50 -8.75 6.04
CA LEU A 3 10.94 -9.02 6.03
C LEU A 3 11.53 -9.20 7.44
N LYS A 4 10.86 -8.71 8.50
CA LYS A 4 11.27 -8.99 9.88
C LYS A 4 11.21 -10.48 10.23
N LEU A 5 10.41 -11.28 9.53
CA LEU A 5 10.41 -12.74 9.70
C LEU A 5 11.74 -13.37 9.29
N LEU A 6 12.59 -12.68 8.53
CA LEU A 6 13.93 -13.16 8.18
C LEU A 6 14.94 -12.93 9.30
N LYS A 7 14.59 -12.14 10.33
CA LYS A 7 15.51 -11.83 11.43
C LYS A 7 15.56 -12.98 12.44
N PRO A 8 16.77 -13.34 12.92
CA PRO A 8 16.94 -14.44 13.88
C PRO A 8 16.20 -14.18 15.19
N GLN A 9 16.15 -12.92 15.65
CA GLN A 9 15.47 -12.55 16.90
C GLN A 9 13.98 -12.91 16.83
N THR A 10 13.33 -12.64 15.70
CA THR A 10 11.91 -12.98 15.53
C THR A 10 11.70 -14.48 15.62
N ARG A 11 12.55 -15.30 14.98
CA ARG A 11 12.45 -16.77 15.07
C ARG A 11 12.60 -17.26 16.52
N ILE A 12 13.58 -16.73 17.26
CA ILE A 12 13.82 -17.07 18.66
C ILE A 12 12.64 -16.67 19.55
N GLU A 13 12.05 -15.48 19.33
CA GLU A 13 10.88 -15.02 20.08
C GLU A 13 9.66 -15.94 19.91
N TYR A 14 9.44 -16.49 18.70
CA TYR A 14 8.36 -17.47 18.48
C TYR A 14 8.58 -18.76 19.29
N GLU A 15 9.82 -19.28 19.32
CA GLU A 15 10.17 -20.44 20.14
C GLU A 15 9.98 -20.16 21.64
N GLN A 16 10.49 -19.02 22.12
CA GLN A 16 10.34 -18.60 23.52
C GLN A 16 8.88 -18.39 23.93
N ALA A 17 8.05 -17.90 23.02
CA ALA A 17 6.61 -17.75 23.22
C ALA A 17 5.84 -19.07 23.11
N ASN A 18 6.50 -20.19 22.78
CA ASN A 18 5.90 -21.47 22.46
C ASN A 18 4.80 -21.35 21.40
N ARG A 19 5.07 -20.57 20.34
CA ARG A 19 4.15 -20.35 19.23
C ARG A 19 4.76 -20.86 17.94
N GLU A 20 3.91 -21.40 17.07
CA GLU A 20 4.33 -21.79 15.74
C GLU A 20 4.79 -20.57 14.95
N PHE A 21 5.97 -20.69 14.35
CA PHE A 21 6.50 -19.68 13.45
C PHE A 21 5.78 -19.75 12.10
N PRO A 22 5.32 -18.63 11.55
CA PRO A 22 4.42 -18.62 10.40
C PRO A 22 5.05 -19.06 9.07
N VAL A 23 6.36 -19.21 8.98
CA VAL A 23 7.03 -19.73 7.76
C VAL A 23 6.90 -21.26 7.76
N PRO A 24 6.52 -21.91 6.64
CA PRO A 24 6.45 -23.37 6.56
C PRO A 24 7.78 -24.03 6.88
N GLU A 25 7.77 -25.18 7.57
CA GLU A 25 8.99 -25.89 8.00
C GLU A 25 10.01 -26.12 6.89
N THR A 26 9.54 -26.49 5.69
CA THR A 26 10.37 -26.71 4.50
C THR A 26 11.08 -25.45 4.00
N MET A 27 10.70 -24.27 4.48
CA MET A 27 11.24 -22.97 4.09
C MET A 27 11.97 -22.26 5.25
N ARG A 28 12.17 -22.92 6.40
CA ARG A 28 12.83 -22.32 7.58
C ARG A 28 14.35 -22.39 7.56
N LYS A 29 14.93 -23.13 6.60
CA LYS A 29 16.37 -23.35 6.49
C LYS A 29 17.09 -22.20 5.80
N PHE A 30 17.27 -21.10 6.54
CA PHE A 30 17.95 -19.91 6.04
C PHE A 30 18.63 -19.09 7.15
N VAL A 31 19.60 -18.28 6.74
CA VAL A 31 20.16 -17.16 7.50
C VAL A 31 20.01 -15.87 6.69
N CYS A 32 19.97 -14.71 7.34
CA CYS A 32 19.74 -13.44 6.66
C CYS A 32 20.58 -12.31 7.25
N GLY A 33 21.30 -11.57 6.43
CA GLY A 33 21.78 -10.23 6.77
C GLY A 33 20.73 -9.19 6.38
N SER A 34 20.45 -8.19 7.22
CA SER A 34 19.37 -7.21 6.99
C SER A 34 19.89 -5.79 7.14
N VAL A 35 19.66 -4.97 6.12
CA VAL A 35 19.93 -3.53 6.14
C VAL A 35 18.64 -2.78 5.90
N ASN A 36 18.31 -1.88 6.84
CA ASN A 36 17.26 -0.91 6.65
C ASN A 36 17.88 0.42 6.21
N LEU A 37 17.56 0.85 5.00
CA LEU A 37 18.21 1.99 4.39
C LEU A 37 17.94 3.29 5.16
N ALA A 38 16.70 3.53 5.61
CA ALA A 38 16.38 4.74 6.39
C ALA A 38 17.17 4.88 7.72
N HIS A 39 17.62 3.78 8.31
CA HIS A 39 18.34 3.77 9.58
C HIS A 39 19.85 3.51 9.46
N SER A 40 20.35 3.30 8.23
CA SER A 40 21.73 2.89 7.98
C SER A 40 22.71 4.04 7.67
N SER A 41 22.23 5.29 7.68
CA SER A 41 22.97 6.48 7.25
C SER A 41 23.29 6.53 5.74
N VAL A 42 22.65 5.72 4.91
CA VAL A 42 22.83 5.82 3.43
C VAL A 42 22.40 7.16 2.88
N ILE A 43 21.36 7.80 3.44
CA ILE A 43 20.90 9.12 2.99
C ILE A 43 21.98 10.19 3.12
N ASP A 44 22.93 9.99 4.03
CA ASP A 44 23.99 10.93 4.32
C ASP A 44 24.99 11.05 3.17
N PHE A 45 25.01 10.10 2.23
CA PHE A 45 25.78 10.23 0.98
C PHE A 45 25.37 11.45 0.15
N GLY A 46 24.13 11.95 0.32
CA GLY A 46 23.66 13.17 -0.34
C GLY A 46 24.14 14.48 0.31
N TYR A 47 24.80 14.45 1.47
CA TYR A 47 25.26 15.67 2.14
C TYR A 47 26.55 16.26 1.58
N ARG A 48 27.23 15.58 0.66
CA ARG A 48 28.59 15.93 0.30
C ARG A 48 28.71 16.34 -1.16
N ASP A 49 28.77 17.64 -1.38
CA ASP A 49 28.96 18.30 -2.67
C ASP A 49 30.16 17.79 -3.50
N ALA A 50 31.25 17.41 -2.83
CA ALA A 50 32.51 16.99 -3.46
C ALA A 50 32.51 15.52 -3.93
N ILE A 51 31.47 14.75 -3.58
CA ILE A 51 31.30 13.36 -4.02
C ILE A 51 30.77 13.32 -5.47
N ASP A 52 30.11 14.39 -5.95
CA ASP A 52 29.42 14.41 -7.25
C ASP A 52 30.32 14.70 -8.47
N GLU A 53 31.63 14.91 -8.30
CA GLU A 53 32.54 15.14 -9.45
C GLU A 53 32.85 13.85 -10.24
N ASP A 54 32.77 12.69 -9.59
CA ASP A 54 32.95 11.37 -10.21
C ASP A 54 31.84 10.41 -9.75
N VAL A 55 30.81 10.31 -10.59
CA VAL A 55 29.64 9.45 -10.37
C VAL A 55 30.05 7.99 -10.15
N GLN A 56 30.98 7.47 -10.94
CA GLN A 56 31.37 6.05 -10.85
C GLN A 56 32.09 5.75 -9.55
N LYS A 57 33.01 6.66 -9.15
CA LYS A 57 33.68 6.57 -7.85
C LYS A 57 32.68 6.58 -6.71
N THR A 58 31.68 7.44 -6.76
CA THR A 58 30.65 7.52 -5.71
C THR A 58 29.79 6.28 -5.63
N GLU A 59 29.36 5.75 -6.78
CA GLU A 59 28.62 4.50 -6.86
C GLU A 59 29.44 3.33 -6.27
N LEU A 60 30.76 3.29 -6.50
CA LEU A 60 31.66 2.30 -5.92
C LEU A 60 31.82 2.46 -4.41
N LEU A 61 32.03 3.69 -3.90
CA LEU A 61 32.13 3.93 -2.45
C LEU A 61 30.83 3.58 -1.73
N PHE A 62 29.68 3.85 -2.36
CA PHE A 62 28.38 3.45 -1.84
C PHE A 62 28.19 1.93 -1.84
N ALA A 63 28.58 1.26 -2.93
CA ALA A 63 28.57 -0.20 -3.03
C ALA A 63 29.35 -0.83 -1.88
N ASP A 64 30.57 -0.33 -1.66
CA ASP A 64 31.46 -0.83 -0.63
C ASP A 64 30.89 -0.58 0.77
N PHE A 65 30.42 0.63 1.07
CA PHE A 65 29.74 0.93 2.33
C PHE A 65 28.60 -0.06 2.62
N LEU A 66 27.75 -0.32 1.63
CA LEU A 66 26.64 -1.24 1.77
C LEU A 66 27.10 -2.69 1.96
N ASN A 67 28.18 -3.11 1.29
CA ASN A 67 28.77 -4.43 1.46
C ASN A 67 29.15 -4.71 2.91
N TYR A 68 29.87 -3.77 3.53
CA TYR A 68 30.34 -3.91 4.90
C TYR A 68 29.18 -3.92 5.91
N LEU A 69 28.12 -3.15 5.68
CA LEU A 69 26.90 -3.21 6.50
C LEU A 69 26.21 -4.57 6.41
N ILE A 70 26.07 -5.11 5.19
CA ILE A 70 25.39 -6.39 4.97
C ILE A 70 26.21 -7.54 5.58
N CYS A 71 27.52 -7.57 5.35
CA CYS A 71 28.39 -8.61 5.90
C CYS A 71 28.39 -8.59 7.44
N ASP A 72 28.51 -7.41 8.07
CA ASP A 72 28.40 -7.31 9.54
C ASP A 72 27.04 -7.82 10.05
N SER A 73 25.93 -7.46 9.38
CA SER A 73 24.60 -7.92 9.75
C SER A 73 24.39 -9.43 9.56
N LEU A 74 25.01 -10.03 8.54
CA LEU A 74 24.96 -11.48 8.33
C LEU A 74 25.71 -12.20 9.45
N LEU A 75 26.92 -11.74 9.81
CA LEU A 75 27.71 -12.30 10.89
C LEU A 75 27.01 -12.12 12.25
N GLU A 76 26.40 -10.96 12.50
CA GLU A 76 25.55 -10.73 13.66
C GLU A 76 24.42 -11.75 13.75
N SER A 77 23.78 -12.05 12.63
CA SER A 77 22.65 -12.98 12.61
C SER A 77 23.08 -14.41 12.92
N ILE A 78 24.26 -14.82 12.46
CA ILE A 78 24.87 -16.10 12.81
C ILE A 78 25.20 -16.13 14.30
N GLU A 79 25.83 -15.08 14.84
CA GLU A 79 26.17 -14.97 16.26
C GLU A 79 24.92 -15.08 17.16
N VAL A 80 23.81 -14.44 16.76
CA VAL A 80 22.53 -14.57 17.48
C VAL A 80 22.02 -16.01 17.46
N TYR A 81 22.13 -16.72 16.34
CA TYR A 81 21.76 -18.14 16.27
C TYR A 81 22.70 -19.05 17.08
N LEU A 82 23.99 -18.69 17.25
CA LEU A 82 24.89 -19.43 18.15
C LEU A 82 24.41 -19.37 19.61
N GLY A 83 23.69 -18.32 20.01
CA GLY A 83 23.03 -18.22 21.32
C GLY A 83 21.69 -18.96 21.42
N ALA A 84 21.13 -19.45 20.31
CA ALA A 84 19.80 -20.05 20.26
C ALA A 84 19.78 -21.52 20.72
N SER A 85 18.57 -22.09 20.81
CA SER A 85 18.37 -23.50 21.14
C SER A 85 18.99 -24.43 20.09
N LYS A 86 19.29 -25.68 20.48
CA LYS A 86 19.77 -26.71 19.53
C LYS A 86 18.76 -26.98 18.40
N ASN A 87 17.47 -26.82 18.69
CA ASN A 87 16.41 -27.05 17.69
C ASN A 87 16.44 -25.98 16.61
N ILE A 88 16.55 -24.70 16.99
CA ILE A 88 16.67 -23.60 16.04
C ILE A 88 17.95 -23.76 15.20
N LYS A 89 19.10 -24.02 15.84
CA LYS A 89 20.38 -24.20 15.13
C LYS A 89 20.28 -25.29 14.06
N LYS A 90 19.72 -26.44 14.42
CA LYS A 90 19.51 -27.56 13.49
C LYS A 90 18.54 -27.18 12.36
N GLU A 91 17.46 -26.46 12.67
CA GLU A 91 16.46 -26.07 11.67
C GLU A 91 17.03 -25.09 10.63
N VAL A 92 17.86 -24.13 11.06
CA VAL A 92 18.54 -23.20 10.14
C VAL A 92 19.78 -23.79 9.50
N GLY A 93 20.16 -25.02 9.86
CA GLY A 93 21.34 -25.74 9.35
C GLY A 93 22.67 -25.15 9.80
N LEU A 94 22.77 -24.66 11.03
CA LEU A 94 24.00 -24.13 11.63
C LEU A 94 24.71 -25.22 12.45
N ASN A 95 25.95 -25.56 12.08
CA ASN A 95 26.67 -26.74 12.62
C ASN A 95 27.89 -26.42 13.50
N PHE A 96 28.10 -25.16 13.86
CA PHE A 96 29.29 -24.74 14.63
C PHE A 96 29.02 -24.32 16.07
N ASN A 97 30.08 -24.41 16.87
CA ASN A 97 30.21 -23.77 18.17
C ASN A 97 31.00 -22.45 18.07
N GLN A 98 31.16 -21.76 19.20
CA GLN A 98 31.85 -20.47 19.24
C GLN A 98 33.32 -20.57 18.77
N ASP A 99 34.06 -21.59 19.22
CA ASP A 99 35.49 -21.75 18.88
C ASP A 99 35.70 -21.95 17.37
N GLN A 100 34.82 -22.72 16.72
CA GLN A 100 34.85 -22.93 15.28
C GLN A 100 34.51 -21.65 14.51
N MET A 101 33.62 -20.83 15.05
CA MET A 101 33.28 -19.52 14.47
C MET A 101 34.42 -18.51 14.60
N ASP A 102 35.18 -18.56 15.69
CA ASP A 102 36.37 -17.72 15.85
C ASP A 102 37.49 -18.15 14.89
N GLN A 103 37.67 -19.45 14.65
CA GLN A 103 38.56 -19.95 13.58
C GLN A 103 38.09 -19.51 12.19
N LEU A 104 36.78 -19.55 11.95
CA LEU A 104 36.19 -19.09 10.70
C LEU A 104 36.39 -17.59 10.50
N ALA A 105 36.39 -16.79 11.57
CA ALA A 105 36.64 -15.35 11.47
C ALA A 105 38.02 -15.05 10.87
N SER A 106 39.05 -15.82 11.22
CA SER A 106 40.38 -15.70 10.60
C SER A 106 40.35 -16.05 9.11
N GLN A 107 39.60 -17.09 8.74
CA GLN A 107 39.42 -17.47 7.33
C GLN A 107 38.66 -16.39 6.54
N ILE A 108 37.60 -15.83 7.11
CA ILE A 108 36.84 -14.73 6.50
C ILE A 108 37.73 -13.50 6.32
N ALA A 109 38.51 -13.13 7.33
CA ALA A 109 39.43 -11.98 7.26
C ALA A 109 40.47 -12.13 6.13
N SER A 110 40.91 -13.36 5.86
CA SER A 110 41.87 -13.67 4.78
C SER A 110 41.27 -13.81 3.39
N LEU A 111 39.96 -13.61 3.21
CA LEU A 111 39.34 -13.62 1.88
C LEU A 111 39.93 -12.51 1.00
N ALA A 112 40.36 -12.87 -0.20
CA ALA A 112 40.96 -11.93 -1.16
C ALA A 112 40.03 -10.75 -1.51
N VAL A 113 38.71 -10.94 -1.36
CA VAL A 113 37.70 -9.92 -1.65
C VAL A 113 37.87 -8.63 -0.84
N TRP A 114 38.55 -8.67 0.30
CA TRP A 114 38.80 -7.50 1.13
C TRP A 114 39.96 -6.65 0.64
N GLU A 115 40.71 -7.11 -0.37
CA GLU A 115 41.86 -6.41 -0.96
C GLU A 115 42.90 -5.98 0.10
N GLY A 116 43.02 -6.75 1.19
CA GLY A 116 43.94 -6.46 2.30
C GLY A 116 43.45 -5.43 3.32
N TRP A 117 42.21 -4.94 3.24
CA TRP A 117 41.68 -3.99 4.23
C TRP A 117 41.44 -4.59 5.62
N ILE A 118 41.05 -5.87 5.68
CA ILE A 118 40.77 -6.55 6.95
C ILE A 118 42.06 -7.22 7.42
N ASP A 119 42.56 -6.78 8.57
CA ASP A 119 43.70 -7.40 9.25
C ASP A 119 43.32 -8.77 9.84
N GLU A 120 44.32 -9.56 10.23
CA GLU A 120 44.09 -10.83 10.92
C GLU A 120 43.14 -10.68 12.13
N CYS A 121 42.06 -11.45 12.12
CA CYS A 121 41.04 -11.46 13.17
C CYS A 121 41.14 -12.74 13.98
N ALA A 122 41.28 -12.62 15.30
CA ALA A 122 41.34 -13.77 16.22
C ALA A 122 39.94 -14.29 16.62
N SER A 123 38.90 -13.47 16.44
CA SER A 123 37.53 -13.82 16.81
C SER A 123 36.51 -13.19 15.86
N ILE A 124 35.28 -13.72 15.90
CA ILE A 124 34.15 -13.15 15.14
C ILE A 124 33.88 -11.69 15.56
N LYS A 125 34.09 -11.39 16.83
CA LYS A 125 33.92 -10.04 17.39
C LYS A 125 34.93 -9.05 16.81
N ASP A 126 36.19 -9.48 16.65
CA ASP A 126 37.24 -8.64 16.06
C ASP A 126 36.94 -8.36 14.58
N LEU A 127 36.52 -9.39 13.84
CA LEU A 127 36.12 -9.26 12.44
C LEU A 127 34.96 -8.26 12.28
N ARG A 128 33.89 -8.42 13.07
CA ARG A 128 32.76 -7.48 13.06
C ARG A 128 33.19 -6.05 13.40
N LEU A 129 34.09 -5.88 14.37
CA LEU A 129 34.62 -4.56 14.73
C LEU A 129 35.38 -3.91 13.55
N GLN A 130 36.13 -4.69 12.77
CA GLN A 130 36.79 -4.18 11.56
C GLN A 130 35.79 -3.80 10.47
N LEU A 131 34.74 -4.61 10.26
CA LEU A 131 33.69 -4.29 9.29
C LEU A 131 32.97 -2.97 9.67
N GLN A 132 32.60 -2.85 10.95
CA GLN A 132 31.97 -1.65 11.50
C GLN A 132 32.89 -0.43 11.46
N ARG A 133 34.20 -0.61 11.65
CA ARG A 133 35.21 0.45 11.52
C ARG A 133 35.17 1.04 10.11
N ARG A 134 35.13 0.22 9.07
CA ARG A 134 35.06 0.70 7.69
C ARG A 134 33.78 1.48 7.41
N ALA A 135 32.63 0.95 7.82
CA ALA A 135 31.35 1.65 7.71
C ALA A 135 31.36 3.00 8.48
N LYS A 136 32.01 3.06 9.65
CA LYS A 136 32.18 4.29 10.43
C LYS A 136 33.06 5.32 9.72
N LEU A 137 34.12 4.90 9.03
CA LEU A 137 34.96 5.80 8.23
C LEU A 137 34.17 6.43 7.09
N TYR A 138 33.35 5.64 6.38
CA TYR A 138 32.42 6.19 5.39
C TYR A 138 31.46 7.21 6.00
N ARG A 139 30.83 6.91 7.14
CA ARG A 139 29.93 7.85 7.83
C ARG A 139 30.63 9.15 8.23
N ARG A 140 31.85 9.07 8.76
CA ARG A 140 32.65 10.27 9.10
C ARG A 140 32.96 11.09 7.86
N PHE A 141 33.31 10.43 6.76
CA PHE A 141 33.52 11.07 5.48
C PHE A 141 32.24 11.73 4.97
N VAL A 142 31.12 11.02 4.79
CA VAL A 142 29.90 11.64 4.25
C VAL A 142 29.32 12.75 5.15
N HIS A 143 29.61 12.74 6.46
CA HIS A 143 29.26 13.82 7.40
C HIS A 143 30.22 15.02 7.41
N GLY A 144 31.26 15.02 6.56
CA GLY A 144 32.25 16.09 6.51
C GLY A 144 33.16 16.17 7.74
N LYS A 145 33.17 15.14 8.60
CA LYS A 145 34.11 15.08 9.75
C LYS A 145 35.53 14.83 9.29
N ASP A 146 35.69 14.06 8.23
CA ASP A 146 36.95 13.83 7.53
C ASP A 146 36.91 14.52 6.17
N LEU A 147 37.86 15.41 5.89
CA LEU A 147 37.91 16.20 4.65
C LEU A 147 38.26 15.36 3.43
N GLU A 148 38.96 14.25 3.58
CA GLU A 148 39.31 13.34 2.50
C GLU A 148 39.16 11.91 2.99
N LEU A 149 38.81 11.00 2.06
CA LEU A 149 38.85 9.58 2.32
C LEU A 149 40.29 9.10 2.06
N SER A 150 40.85 8.25 2.93
CA SER A 150 42.20 7.71 2.71
C SER A 150 42.27 6.96 1.37
N SER A 151 43.42 7.02 0.69
CA SER A 151 43.63 6.29 -0.56
C SER A 151 43.40 4.79 -0.38
N GLU A 152 43.83 4.26 0.76
CA GLU A 152 43.61 2.86 1.15
C GLU A 152 42.13 2.44 1.08
N MET A 153 41.19 3.27 1.54
CA MET A 153 39.75 2.95 1.46
C MET A 153 39.26 2.85 0.01
N PHE A 154 39.84 3.65 -0.88
CA PHE A 154 39.49 3.64 -2.30
C PHE A 154 40.14 2.44 -3.01
N ASP A 155 41.42 2.20 -2.76
CA ASP A 155 42.21 1.13 -3.39
C ASP A 155 41.69 -0.27 -3.00
N THR A 156 41.03 -0.37 -1.84
CA THR A 156 40.41 -1.60 -1.33
C THR A 156 38.89 -1.62 -1.44
N ALA A 157 38.28 -0.70 -2.21
CA ALA A 157 36.84 -0.65 -2.36
C ALA A 157 36.30 -1.82 -3.18
N THR A 158 35.26 -2.47 -2.66
CA THR A 158 34.71 -3.70 -3.21
C THR A 158 33.44 -3.46 -4.04
N PRO A 159 33.24 -4.19 -5.16
CA PRO A 159 32.00 -4.13 -5.90
C PRO A 159 30.82 -4.73 -5.11
N ILE A 160 29.63 -4.17 -5.28
CA ILE A 160 28.40 -4.65 -4.61
C ILE A 160 28.17 -6.15 -4.82
N GLY A 161 27.86 -6.87 -3.73
CA GLY A 161 27.50 -8.29 -3.76
C GLY A 161 28.67 -9.26 -3.69
N VAL A 162 29.88 -8.85 -4.08
CA VAL A 162 31.05 -9.76 -4.14
C VAL A 162 31.47 -10.25 -2.75
N PRO A 163 31.60 -9.39 -1.71
CA PRO A 163 31.95 -9.85 -0.36
C PRO A 163 30.92 -10.81 0.25
N GLN A 164 29.63 -10.60 -0.02
CA GLN A 164 28.55 -11.44 0.51
C GLN A 164 28.57 -12.83 -0.11
N ILE A 165 28.85 -12.92 -1.42
CA ILE A 165 29.02 -14.20 -2.13
C ILE A 165 30.20 -14.97 -1.54
N ALA A 166 31.37 -14.34 -1.44
CA ALA A 166 32.56 -14.97 -0.89
C ALA A 166 32.36 -15.45 0.56
N LEU A 167 31.66 -14.65 1.37
CA LEU A 167 31.28 -15.02 2.73
C LEU A 167 30.32 -16.22 2.74
N SER A 168 29.30 -16.24 1.88
CA SER A 168 28.37 -17.36 1.76
C SER A 168 29.07 -18.66 1.37
N GLU A 169 29.89 -18.62 0.31
CA GLU A 169 30.66 -19.78 -0.17
C GLU A 169 31.57 -20.33 0.92
N LEU A 170 32.23 -19.47 1.69
CA LEU A 170 33.08 -19.89 2.81
C LEU A 170 32.25 -20.51 3.95
N LEU A 171 31.08 -19.95 4.27
CA LEU A 171 30.17 -20.51 5.28
C LEU A 171 29.69 -21.92 4.90
N HIS A 172 29.37 -22.18 3.63
CA HIS A 172 28.99 -23.51 3.16
C HIS A 172 30.19 -24.46 3.08
N SER A 173 31.29 -24.03 2.48
CA SER A 173 32.47 -24.90 2.24
C SER A 173 33.22 -25.28 3.51
N SER A 174 33.18 -24.43 4.55
CA SER A 174 33.70 -24.76 5.88
C SER A 174 32.80 -25.74 6.65
N GLY A 175 31.54 -25.91 6.22
CA GLY A 175 30.52 -26.67 6.93
C GLY A 175 29.83 -25.87 8.05
N ALA A 176 29.98 -24.55 8.10
CA ALA A 176 29.26 -23.68 9.03
C ALA A 176 27.77 -23.78 8.84
N LEU A 177 27.37 -23.73 7.57
CA LEU A 177 26.01 -23.90 7.11
C LEU A 177 25.91 -25.22 6.34
N ASP A 178 24.81 -25.93 6.51
CA ASP A 178 24.45 -27.03 5.62
C ASP A 178 24.40 -26.55 4.17
N GLY A 179 24.76 -27.42 3.21
CA GLY A 179 24.80 -27.07 1.78
C GLY A 179 23.45 -26.68 1.15
N ASP A 180 22.33 -26.97 1.81
CA ASP A 180 20.97 -26.57 1.42
C ASP A 180 20.42 -25.39 2.25
N THR A 181 21.21 -24.81 3.16
CA THR A 181 20.81 -23.59 3.88
C THR A 181 20.90 -22.38 2.96
N ASN A 182 19.80 -21.64 2.84
CA ASN A 182 19.76 -20.43 2.03
C ASN A 182 20.40 -19.25 2.76
N VAL A 183 21.19 -18.44 2.06
CA VAL A 183 21.68 -17.16 2.57
C VAL A 183 20.91 -16.02 1.92
N PHE A 184 20.25 -15.21 2.75
CA PHE A 184 19.47 -14.06 2.31
C PHE A 184 20.14 -12.74 2.63
N VAL A 185 19.92 -11.78 1.74
CA VAL A 185 20.21 -10.36 1.97
C VAL A 185 18.90 -9.60 1.89
N ASP A 186 18.49 -9.07 3.03
CA ASP A 186 17.31 -8.22 3.17
C ASP A 186 17.71 -6.75 3.07
N ILE A 187 17.11 -6.04 2.12
CA ILE A 187 17.26 -4.59 1.94
C ILE A 187 15.88 -3.95 2.05
N ASP A 188 15.60 -3.32 3.18
CA ASP A 188 14.33 -2.65 3.43
C ASP A 188 14.43 -1.15 3.16
N GLN A 189 13.31 -0.55 2.74
CA GLN A 189 13.17 0.86 2.38
C GLN A 189 14.05 1.32 1.21
N TYR A 190 14.11 0.51 0.14
CA TYR A 190 14.82 0.85 -1.10
C TYR A 190 14.40 2.19 -1.71
N GLU A 191 13.17 2.64 -1.46
CA GLU A 191 12.68 3.94 -1.89
C GLU A 191 13.53 5.13 -1.44
N GLU A 192 14.21 5.01 -0.28
CA GLU A 192 15.01 6.10 0.28
C GLU A 192 16.21 6.46 -0.58
N LEU A 193 16.70 5.53 -1.40
CA LEU A 193 17.81 5.79 -2.33
C LEU A 193 17.42 6.78 -3.44
N GLY A 194 16.13 6.85 -3.78
CA GLY A 194 15.62 7.86 -4.71
C GLY A 194 15.51 9.26 -4.10
N ASN A 195 15.58 9.37 -2.77
CA ASN A 195 15.51 10.66 -2.06
C ASN A 195 16.91 11.28 -1.84
N ILE A 196 17.99 10.55 -2.14
CA ILE A 196 19.34 11.06 -2.02
C ILE A 196 19.56 12.06 -3.16
N SER A 197 19.49 13.36 -2.86
CA SER A 197 19.72 14.39 -3.85
C SER A 197 21.20 14.39 -4.24
N SER A 198 21.49 13.98 -5.47
CA SER A 198 22.65 14.48 -6.20
C SER A 198 22.22 15.76 -6.91
N ARG A 199 23.15 16.67 -7.22
CA ARG A 199 22.84 17.96 -7.86
C ARG A 199 21.88 17.80 -9.04
N ASP A 200 20.96 18.76 -9.23
CA ASP A 200 20.04 18.87 -10.39
C ASP A 200 20.79 19.18 -11.72
N THR A 201 22.05 18.75 -11.86
CA THR A 201 22.82 18.88 -13.10
C THR A 201 22.51 17.67 -13.99
N PRO A 202 21.92 17.87 -15.18
CA PRO A 202 21.61 16.78 -16.10
C PRO A 202 22.87 15.93 -16.41
N GLY A 203 22.80 14.63 -16.16
CA GLY A 203 23.87 13.67 -16.47
C GLY A 203 24.94 13.50 -15.37
N GLN A 204 24.88 14.22 -14.26
CA GLN A 204 25.80 14.08 -13.12
C GLN A 204 25.14 13.51 -11.86
N SER A 205 23.87 13.08 -11.95
CA SER A 205 23.18 12.49 -10.81
C SER A 205 23.58 11.03 -10.59
N VAL A 206 23.96 10.74 -9.36
CA VAL A 206 24.26 9.38 -8.89
C VAL A 206 22.96 8.62 -8.70
N ASP A 207 22.83 7.44 -9.32
CA ASP A 207 21.67 6.56 -9.10
C ASP A 207 22.06 5.40 -8.18
N TYR A 208 22.02 5.65 -6.86
CA TYR A 208 22.38 4.65 -5.84
C TYR A 208 21.56 3.35 -5.94
N ARG A 209 20.36 3.41 -6.52
CA ARG A 209 19.53 2.24 -6.82
C ARG A 209 20.16 1.33 -7.87
N ALA A 210 20.82 1.90 -8.87
CA ALA A 210 21.49 1.15 -9.92
C ALA A 210 22.62 0.26 -9.37
N VAL A 211 23.23 0.67 -8.25
CA VAL A 211 24.23 -0.13 -7.52
C VAL A 211 23.59 -1.42 -6.99
N ILE A 212 22.47 -1.34 -6.28
CA ILE A 212 21.77 -2.55 -5.80
C ILE A 212 21.28 -3.40 -6.97
N ASN A 213 20.79 -2.77 -8.05
CA ASN A 213 20.35 -3.48 -9.24
C ASN A 213 21.48 -4.31 -9.87
N LYS A 214 22.73 -3.86 -9.81
CA LYS A 214 23.90 -4.64 -10.26
C LYS A 214 24.07 -5.95 -9.48
N ALA A 215 23.84 -5.94 -8.17
CA ALA A 215 23.88 -7.16 -7.38
C ALA A 215 22.79 -8.16 -7.81
N LEU A 216 21.58 -7.68 -8.10
CA LEU A 216 20.49 -8.54 -8.58
C LEU A 216 20.79 -9.14 -9.96
N ALA A 217 21.34 -8.34 -10.87
CA ALA A 217 21.70 -8.77 -12.21
C ALA A 217 22.80 -9.86 -12.24
N SER A 218 23.61 -9.97 -11.17
CA SER A 218 24.67 -10.99 -11.06
C SER A 218 24.10 -12.41 -11.01
N ARG A 219 22.86 -12.60 -10.53
CA ARG A 219 22.15 -13.89 -10.48
C ARG A 219 22.96 -15.03 -9.84
N ASN A 220 23.76 -14.72 -8.82
CA ASN A 220 24.54 -15.73 -8.12
C ASN A 220 23.62 -16.67 -7.30
N PRO A 221 23.76 -18.00 -7.40
CA PRO A 221 22.88 -18.95 -6.70
C PRO A 221 23.13 -19.05 -5.19
N GLU A 222 24.31 -18.66 -4.71
CA GLU A 222 24.69 -18.73 -3.28
C GLU A 222 23.95 -17.68 -2.45
N LEU A 223 23.43 -16.63 -3.09
CA LEU A 223 22.87 -15.48 -2.41
C LEU A 223 21.52 -15.06 -3.00
N SER A 224 20.53 -14.87 -2.14
CA SER A 224 19.19 -14.43 -2.53
C SER A 224 18.81 -13.11 -1.90
N TYR A 225 18.52 -12.10 -2.72
CA TYR A 225 18.09 -10.80 -2.24
C TYR A 225 16.57 -10.74 -1.99
N ARG A 226 16.18 -10.03 -0.93
CA ARG A 226 14.80 -9.69 -0.59
C ARG A 226 14.73 -8.18 -0.39
N ILE A 227 13.97 -7.50 -1.26
CA ILE A 227 13.93 -6.03 -1.27
C ILE A 227 12.55 -5.55 -0.86
N GLY A 228 12.50 -4.76 0.22
CA GLY A 228 11.32 -4.02 0.64
C GLY A 228 11.30 -2.65 -0.03
N THR A 229 10.28 -2.38 -0.84
CA THR A 229 10.16 -1.09 -1.53
C THR A 229 8.72 -0.69 -1.81
N ARG A 230 8.51 0.60 -2.06
CA ARG A 230 7.26 1.15 -2.58
C ARG A 230 7.17 0.94 -4.10
N GLY A 231 5.94 0.80 -4.61
CA GLY A 231 5.69 0.58 -6.04
C GLY A 231 6.36 1.61 -6.95
N TYR A 232 6.28 2.90 -6.59
CA TYR A 232 6.86 4.01 -7.38
C TYR A 232 8.37 3.92 -7.52
N SER A 233 9.05 3.39 -6.50
CA SER A 233 10.50 3.33 -6.47
C SER A 233 11.05 2.20 -7.34
N TRP A 234 10.25 1.17 -7.61
CA TRP A 234 10.67 0.02 -8.40
C TRP A 234 10.30 0.13 -9.89
N ARG A 235 9.06 0.50 -10.23
CA ARG A 235 8.50 0.36 -11.59
C ARG A 235 9.24 1.15 -12.67
N SER A 236 9.88 2.26 -12.31
CA SER A 236 10.58 3.16 -13.23
C SER A 236 12.11 3.13 -13.08
N HIS A 237 12.67 2.24 -12.26
CA HIS A 237 14.09 2.31 -11.86
C HIS A 237 14.81 0.96 -11.97
N GLY A 238 14.87 0.44 -13.19
CA GLY A 238 15.54 -0.84 -13.49
C GLY A 238 17.02 -0.73 -13.85
N ARG A 239 17.59 0.47 -13.98
CA ARG A 239 18.95 0.66 -14.53
C ARG A 239 19.98 -0.13 -13.73
N ILE A 240 20.90 -0.79 -14.44
CA ILE A 240 21.99 -1.57 -13.84
C ILE A 240 23.29 -0.75 -13.88
N HIS A 241 23.93 -0.55 -12.73
CA HIS A 241 25.18 0.21 -12.63
C HIS A 241 26.28 -0.36 -13.55
N GLY A 242 26.98 0.54 -14.24
CA GLY A 242 28.02 0.20 -15.22
C GLY A 242 27.52 -0.27 -16.58
N THR A 243 26.20 -0.25 -16.84
CA THR A 243 25.63 -0.69 -18.12
C THR A 243 24.50 0.23 -18.59
N SER A 244 24.12 0.11 -19.87
CA SER A 244 22.86 0.68 -20.40
C SER A 244 21.64 -0.23 -20.22
N GLY A 245 21.83 -1.41 -19.60
CA GLY A 245 20.80 -2.40 -19.38
C GLY A 245 19.89 -2.08 -18.20
N ASN A 246 18.72 -2.72 -18.19
CA ASN A 246 17.76 -2.67 -17.10
C ASN A 246 17.49 -4.09 -16.57
N LEU A 247 17.08 -4.19 -15.30
CA LEU A 247 16.59 -5.42 -14.71
C LEU A 247 15.36 -5.94 -15.47
N GLU A 248 15.38 -7.24 -15.77
CA GLU A 248 14.31 -7.94 -16.46
C GLU A 248 13.42 -8.70 -15.47
N PHE A 249 12.12 -8.41 -15.50
CA PHE A 249 11.12 -9.14 -14.71
C PHE A 249 11.14 -10.63 -15.04
N MET A 250 11.02 -11.48 -14.01
CA MET A 250 11.13 -12.96 -14.06
C MET A 250 12.51 -13.52 -14.39
N ARG A 251 13.45 -12.71 -14.89
CA ARG A 251 14.83 -13.12 -15.11
C ARG A 251 15.74 -12.73 -13.95
N ASP A 252 15.70 -11.45 -13.55
CA ASP A 252 16.57 -10.92 -12.49
C ASP A 252 15.81 -10.77 -11.16
N TYR A 253 14.48 -10.61 -11.20
CA TYR A 253 13.67 -10.46 -9.99
C TYR A 253 12.24 -10.99 -10.17
N LYS A 254 11.58 -11.27 -9.03
CA LYS A 254 10.14 -11.51 -8.95
C LYS A 254 9.48 -10.41 -8.14
N TYR A 255 8.47 -9.77 -8.73
CA TYR A 255 7.69 -8.72 -8.09
C TYR A 255 6.50 -9.32 -7.36
N ILE A 256 6.37 -9.02 -6.06
CA ILE A 256 5.25 -9.43 -5.23
C ILE A 256 4.55 -8.16 -4.74
N ASP A 257 3.34 -7.93 -5.24
CA ASP A 257 2.51 -6.81 -4.82
C ASP A 257 1.68 -7.19 -3.59
N LEU A 258 2.15 -6.79 -2.40
CA LEU A 258 1.46 -7.07 -1.14
C LEU A 258 0.09 -6.40 -1.06
N ASP A 259 -0.06 -5.23 -1.70
CA ASP A 259 -1.32 -4.52 -1.78
C ASP A 259 -2.34 -5.34 -2.56
N GLN A 260 -1.92 -5.97 -3.66
CA GLN A 260 -2.78 -6.88 -4.42
C GLN A 260 -3.20 -8.10 -3.61
N ILE A 261 -2.30 -8.68 -2.79
CA ILE A 261 -2.58 -9.84 -1.94
C ILE A 261 -3.57 -9.49 -0.82
N LEU A 262 -3.46 -8.29 -0.23
CA LEU A 262 -4.33 -7.84 0.86
C LEU A 262 -5.69 -7.34 0.36
N LYS A 263 -5.79 -6.88 -0.89
CA LYS A 263 -7.04 -6.38 -1.48
C LYS A 263 -7.95 -7.53 -1.93
N LYS A 264 -9.26 -7.36 -1.74
CA LYS A 264 -10.26 -8.25 -2.34
C LYS A 264 -10.27 -8.03 -3.85
N ASP A 265 -10.07 -9.11 -4.60
CA ASP A 265 -10.16 -9.10 -6.06
C ASP A 265 -11.62 -8.98 -6.52
N GLU A 266 -11.87 -8.37 -7.70
CA GLU A 266 -13.23 -8.15 -8.22
C GLU A 266 -13.91 -9.45 -8.65
N ASP A 267 -13.14 -10.40 -9.21
CA ASP A 267 -13.67 -11.63 -9.81
C ASP A 267 -13.52 -12.86 -8.87
N ASP A 268 -12.73 -12.76 -7.79
CA ASP A 268 -12.33 -13.92 -6.96
C ASP A 268 -12.72 -13.77 -5.48
N SER A 269 -13.98 -13.40 -5.22
CA SER A 269 -14.53 -13.31 -3.86
C SER A 269 -14.52 -14.65 -3.09
N ALA A 270 -14.22 -15.76 -3.77
CA ALA A 270 -14.12 -17.10 -3.18
C ALA A 270 -12.68 -17.49 -2.79
N ARG A 271 -11.63 -16.95 -3.43
CA ARG A 271 -10.21 -17.18 -3.04
C ARG A 271 -9.54 -16.01 -2.35
N ALA A 272 -10.13 -14.81 -2.36
CA ALA A 272 -9.71 -13.75 -1.45
C ALA A 272 -9.96 -14.26 -0.02
N ASN A 273 -8.94 -14.85 0.61
CA ASN A 273 -8.98 -15.53 1.92
C ASN A 273 -9.33 -14.60 3.11
N ASN A 274 -10.04 -13.48 2.87
CA ASN A 274 -10.30 -12.42 3.83
C ASN A 274 -9.02 -12.05 4.59
N VAL A 275 -7.86 -12.09 3.91
CA VAL A 275 -6.53 -11.99 4.55
C VAL A 275 -6.44 -10.69 5.33
N PHE A 276 -6.84 -9.58 4.70
CA PHE A 276 -6.87 -8.28 5.35
C PHE A 276 -7.89 -8.23 6.50
N ASP A 277 -9.12 -8.71 6.31
CA ASP A 277 -10.15 -8.68 7.34
C ASP A 277 -9.69 -9.48 8.58
N ASN A 278 -9.09 -10.65 8.39
CA ASN A 278 -8.51 -11.49 9.45
C ASN A 278 -7.33 -10.79 10.13
N PHE A 279 -6.44 -10.17 9.36
CA PHE A 279 -5.31 -9.40 9.89
C PHE A 279 -5.78 -8.20 10.72
N ALA A 280 -6.76 -7.44 10.23
CA ALA A 280 -7.33 -6.30 10.93
C ALA A 280 -8.03 -6.71 12.23
N LYS A 281 -8.77 -7.83 12.21
CA LYS A 281 -9.37 -8.45 13.40
C LYS A 281 -8.32 -8.87 14.43
N ASP A 282 -7.27 -9.57 14.02
CA ASP A 282 -6.17 -9.96 14.93
C ASP A 282 -5.49 -8.73 15.54
N VAL A 283 -5.19 -7.71 14.74
CA VAL A 283 -4.62 -6.44 15.23
C VAL A 283 -5.57 -5.78 16.24
N PHE A 284 -6.87 -5.75 15.95
CA PHE A 284 -7.87 -5.20 16.85
C PHE A 284 -7.92 -5.94 18.19
N VAL A 285 -7.99 -7.28 18.16
CA VAL A 285 -7.96 -8.14 19.36
C VAL A 285 -6.70 -7.88 20.18
N ARG A 286 -5.52 -7.86 19.55
CA ARG A 286 -4.25 -7.58 20.26
C ARG A 286 -4.23 -6.20 20.89
N ARG A 287 -4.81 -5.19 20.25
CA ARG A 287 -4.93 -3.83 20.81
C ARG A 287 -5.88 -3.80 22.00
N LEU A 288 -7.00 -4.53 21.95
CA LEU A 288 -7.91 -4.68 23.09
C LEU A 288 -7.22 -5.36 24.28
N ARG A 289 -6.48 -6.47 24.04
CA ARG A 289 -5.69 -7.14 25.09
C ARG A 289 -4.63 -6.21 25.69
N TYR A 290 -3.90 -5.47 24.84
CA TYR A 290 -2.90 -4.49 25.28
C TYR A 290 -3.54 -3.37 26.13
N ALA A 291 -4.74 -2.93 25.75
CA ALA A 291 -5.53 -1.98 26.51
C ALA A 291 -6.21 -2.58 27.75
N GLN A 292 -5.97 -3.87 28.06
CA GLN A 292 -6.48 -4.60 29.22
C GLN A 292 -8.01 -4.77 29.23
N PHE A 293 -8.64 -4.83 28.06
CA PHE A 293 -10.05 -5.22 27.98
C PHE A 293 -10.20 -6.72 28.22
N THR A 294 -11.18 -7.12 29.03
CA THR A 294 -11.56 -8.52 29.22
C THR A 294 -12.72 -8.89 28.27
N PHE A 295 -12.54 -9.97 27.52
CA PHE A 295 -13.55 -10.56 26.65
C PHE A 295 -13.34 -12.07 26.59
N SER A 296 -14.41 -12.83 26.35
CA SER A 296 -14.33 -14.29 26.22
C SER A 296 -13.77 -14.65 24.85
N GLU A 297 -12.72 -15.48 24.82
CA GLU A 297 -12.19 -16.06 23.57
C GLU A 297 -13.00 -17.29 23.13
N GLU A 298 -13.85 -17.83 24.00
CA GLU A 298 -14.63 -19.06 23.77
C GLU A 298 -15.91 -18.83 22.95
N GLN A 299 -16.28 -17.58 22.70
CA GLN A 299 -17.40 -17.24 21.84
C GLN A 299 -16.90 -16.80 20.47
N ASP A 300 -17.42 -17.45 19.41
CA ASP A 300 -17.18 -17.15 17.99
C ASP A 300 -17.77 -15.78 17.55
N HIS A 301 -17.83 -14.82 18.49
CA HIS A 301 -18.35 -13.49 18.26
C HIS A 301 -17.26 -12.59 17.69
N ASP A 302 -17.58 -11.94 16.58
CA ASP A 302 -16.71 -10.93 15.98
C ASP A 302 -16.62 -9.71 16.90
N LEU A 303 -15.50 -9.56 17.61
CA LEU A 303 -15.29 -8.44 18.54
C LEU A 303 -15.42 -7.08 17.88
N LEU A 304 -15.16 -6.97 16.56
CA LEU A 304 -15.42 -5.73 15.84
C LEU A 304 -16.93 -5.44 15.76
N GLU A 305 -17.76 -6.44 15.49
CA GLU A 305 -19.22 -6.27 15.47
C GLU A 305 -19.78 -6.00 16.86
N GLN A 306 -19.17 -6.58 17.90
CA GLN A 306 -19.55 -6.26 19.28
C GLN A 306 -19.29 -4.78 19.62
N VAL A 307 -18.16 -4.22 19.18
CA VAL A 307 -17.81 -2.83 19.49
C VAL A 307 -18.49 -1.83 18.57
N TYR A 308 -18.56 -2.13 17.28
CA TYR A 308 -19.03 -1.19 16.25
C TYR A 308 -20.44 -1.49 15.74
N GLY A 309 -21.06 -2.57 16.20
CA GLY A 309 -22.33 -3.05 15.68
C GLY A 309 -22.21 -3.73 14.31
N SER A 310 -23.32 -4.37 13.93
CA SER A 310 -23.47 -5.02 12.63
C SER A 310 -23.50 -4.00 11.48
N ASN A 311 -23.29 -4.50 10.26
CA ASN A 311 -23.28 -3.66 9.07
C ASN A 311 -24.66 -3.07 8.74
N LEU A 312 -24.77 -1.74 8.72
CA LEU A 312 -25.96 -1.06 8.25
C LEU A 312 -26.15 -1.20 6.75
N THR A 313 -27.32 -1.71 6.34
CA THR A 313 -27.73 -1.71 4.94
C THR A 313 -28.07 -0.28 4.48
N PRO A 314 -27.97 0.02 3.17
CA PRO A 314 -28.39 1.32 2.64
C PRO A 314 -29.84 1.69 2.98
N VAL A 315 -30.72 0.69 3.10
CA VAL A 315 -32.12 0.87 3.54
C VAL A 315 -32.18 1.39 4.98
N GLN A 316 -31.46 0.75 5.90
CA GLN A 316 -31.41 1.16 7.32
C GLN A 316 -30.81 2.57 7.46
N LYS A 317 -29.73 2.86 6.73
CA LYS A 317 -29.12 4.20 6.74
C LYS A 317 -30.14 5.29 6.38
N VAL A 318 -30.91 5.08 5.32
CA VAL A 318 -31.88 6.06 4.83
C VAL A 318 -33.11 6.15 5.72
N ASN A 319 -33.71 5.02 6.06
CA ASN A 319 -35.03 5.01 6.71
C ASN A 319 -34.96 5.06 8.24
N GLN A 320 -33.88 4.57 8.86
CA GLN A 320 -33.75 4.49 10.33
C GLN A 320 -32.81 5.56 10.88
N GLU A 321 -31.66 5.77 10.23
CA GLU A 321 -30.59 6.60 10.81
C GLU A 321 -30.63 8.07 10.39
N MET A 322 -31.11 8.43 9.19
CA MET A 322 -31.17 9.83 8.73
C MET A 322 -32.27 10.69 9.40
N GLY A 323 -33.28 10.05 10.02
CA GLY A 323 -34.33 10.75 10.76
C GLY A 323 -35.15 11.76 9.93
N LEU A 324 -35.44 11.46 8.67
CA LEU A 324 -36.17 12.35 7.76
C LEU A 324 -37.67 12.41 8.12
N ARG A 325 -38.20 13.60 8.42
CA ARG A 325 -39.60 13.80 8.86
C ARG A 325 -40.64 13.72 7.74
N GLU A 326 -40.27 14.11 6.51
CA GLU A 326 -41.16 14.16 5.34
C GLU A 326 -40.45 13.53 4.13
N PRO A 327 -40.26 12.21 4.13
CA PRO A 327 -39.45 11.50 3.14
C PRO A 327 -39.93 11.70 1.70
N GLU A 328 -41.23 11.84 1.48
CA GLU A 328 -41.84 12.01 0.16
C GLU A 328 -41.38 13.29 -0.57
N LYS A 329 -40.96 14.33 0.16
CA LYS A 329 -40.48 15.59 -0.43
C LYS A 329 -39.20 15.42 -1.25
N TYR A 330 -38.47 14.34 -1.01
CA TYR A 330 -37.24 14.08 -1.71
C TYR A 330 -37.48 13.47 -3.09
N LEU A 331 -38.66 12.90 -3.37
CA LEU A 331 -38.98 12.35 -4.70
C LEU A 331 -39.06 13.45 -5.77
N LYS A 332 -38.46 13.20 -6.95
CA LYS A 332 -38.66 14.02 -8.15
C LYS A 332 -39.60 13.29 -9.11
N VAL A 333 -40.88 13.56 -8.97
CA VAL A 333 -41.94 12.93 -9.78
C VAL A 333 -42.02 13.60 -11.15
N ASP A 334 -41.95 12.83 -12.24
CA ASP A 334 -42.08 13.36 -13.61
C ASP A 334 -43.54 13.74 -13.89
N ILE A 335 -43.75 14.87 -14.58
CA ILE A 335 -45.09 15.35 -14.93
C ILE A 335 -45.82 14.38 -15.87
N ASN A 336 -45.10 13.60 -16.66
CA ASN A 336 -45.65 12.70 -17.67
C ASN A 336 -46.07 11.32 -17.12
N TRP A 337 -45.75 11.00 -15.85
CA TRP A 337 -46.19 9.74 -15.24
C TRP A 337 -47.69 9.75 -14.93
N SER A 338 -48.31 8.57 -14.99
CA SER A 338 -49.70 8.36 -14.62
C SER A 338 -49.97 8.79 -13.18
N LYS A 339 -51.18 9.28 -12.91
CA LYS A 339 -51.55 9.78 -11.58
C LYS A 339 -51.41 8.67 -10.53
N GLU A 340 -51.79 7.46 -10.91
CA GLU A 340 -51.71 6.24 -10.13
C GLU A 340 -50.26 5.95 -9.70
N THR A 341 -49.31 6.02 -10.63
CA THR A 341 -47.88 5.83 -10.36
C THR A 341 -47.35 6.92 -9.42
N LYS A 342 -47.74 8.19 -9.62
CA LYS A 342 -47.32 9.29 -8.75
C LYS A 342 -47.79 9.07 -7.30
N GLU A 343 -49.06 8.72 -7.12
CA GLU A 343 -49.63 8.48 -5.80
C GLU A 343 -49.02 7.24 -5.13
N ALA A 344 -48.81 6.16 -5.88
CA ALA A 344 -48.18 4.94 -5.38
C ALA A 344 -46.73 5.19 -4.91
N LEU A 345 -45.92 5.95 -5.65
CA LEU A 345 -44.57 6.34 -5.23
C LEU A 345 -44.58 7.17 -3.95
N ILE A 346 -45.49 8.14 -3.84
CA ILE A 346 -45.60 8.99 -2.63
C ILE A 346 -46.00 8.14 -1.41
N ARG A 347 -46.96 7.22 -1.58
CA ARG A 347 -47.33 6.25 -0.53
C ARG A 347 -46.14 5.39 -0.12
N LEU A 348 -45.39 4.88 -1.09
CA LEU A 348 -44.21 4.06 -0.84
C LEU A 348 -43.13 4.86 -0.11
N ALA A 349 -42.87 6.12 -0.48
CA ALA A 349 -41.82 6.94 0.16
C ALA A 349 -42.08 7.22 1.64
N LYS A 350 -43.35 7.34 2.04
CA LYS A 350 -43.73 7.50 3.46
C LYS A 350 -43.38 6.27 4.30
N LYS A 351 -43.33 5.09 3.69
CA LYS A 351 -42.97 3.83 4.33
C LYS A 351 -41.48 3.51 4.20
N ASP A 352 -40.96 3.61 2.99
CA ASP A 352 -39.59 3.28 2.61
C ASP A 352 -39.12 4.22 1.49
N LEU A 353 -38.43 5.29 1.89
CA LEU A 353 -37.89 6.28 0.95
C LEU A 353 -36.87 5.67 -0.01
N TYR A 354 -36.03 4.77 0.50
CA TYR A 354 -35.02 4.11 -0.30
C TYR A 354 -35.66 3.32 -1.45
N CYS A 355 -36.69 2.52 -1.15
CA CYS A 355 -37.41 1.74 -2.17
C CYS A 355 -38.13 2.64 -3.17
N ALA A 356 -38.82 3.69 -2.69
CA ALA A 356 -39.49 4.65 -3.57
C ALA A 356 -38.53 5.38 -4.51
N LYS A 357 -37.34 5.72 -4.00
CA LYS A 357 -36.29 6.37 -4.80
C LYS A 357 -35.70 5.45 -5.86
N LEU A 358 -35.51 4.16 -5.58
CA LEU A 358 -35.18 3.20 -6.62
C LEU A 358 -36.28 3.17 -7.70
N GLY A 359 -37.55 3.24 -7.29
CA GLY A 359 -38.68 3.35 -8.20
C GLY A 359 -38.63 4.56 -9.11
N GLU A 360 -38.34 5.74 -8.55
CA GLU A 360 -38.15 6.98 -9.32
C GLU A 360 -37.11 6.78 -10.44
N TYR A 361 -35.91 6.28 -10.11
CA TYR A 361 -34.86 6.07 -11.11
C TYR A 361 -35.21 4.98 -12.12
N TRP A 362 -35.87 3.89 -11.68
CA TRP A 362 -36.34 2.84 -12.57
C TRP A 362 -37.31 3.39 -13.62
N LEU A 363 -38.30 4.17 -13.20
CA LEU A 363 -39.31 4.77 -14.08
C LEU A 363 -38.69 5.80 -15.04
N LYS A 364 -37.70 6.58 -14.61
CA LYS A 364 -36.95 7.48 -15.51
C LYS A 364 -36.12 6.73 -16.56
N GLN A 365 -35.70 5.50 -16.27
CA GLN A 365 -34.92 4.67 -17.21
C GLN A 365 -35.80 3.85 -18.15
N LYS A 366 -36.89 3.27 -17.64
CA LYS A 366 -37.71 2.27 -18.34
C LYS A 366 -39.08 2.80 -18.77
N GLY A 367 -39.50 3.95 -18.25
CA GLY A 367 -40.83 4.51 -18.45
C GLY A 367 -41.87 3.94 -17.48
N ASP A 368 -43.04 4.57 -17.48
CA ASP A 368 -44.23 4.17 -16.71
C ASP A 368 -45.04 3.12 -17.48
N LEU A 369 -44.47 1.92 -17.62
CA LEU A 369 -45.00 0.85 -18.48
C LEU A 369 -45.75 -0.26 -17.72
N GLU A 370 -45.46 -0.43 -16.42
CA GLU A 370 -46.03 -1.48 -15.58
C GLU A 370 -46.69 -0.84 -14.35
N SER A 371 -47.82 -1.38 -13.90
CA SER A 371 -48.43 -0.95 -12.65
C SER A 371 -47.50 -1.20 -11.47
N ILE A 372 -47.32 -0.17 -10.63
CA ILE A 372 -46.55 -0.25 -9.39
C ILE A 372 -47.42 -0.37 -8.14
N ASP A 373 -48.74 -0.47 -8.29
CA ASP A 373 -49.68 -0.76 -7.20
C ASP A 373 -49.73 -2.28 -6.92
N VAL A 374 -48.58 -2.83 -6.56
CA VAL A 374 -48.35 -4.24 -6.28
C VAL A 374 -47.65 -4.39 -4.93
N ARG A 375 -47.49 -5.63 -4.45
CA ARG A 375 -46.70 -5.87 -3.23
C ARG A 375 -45.24 -5.45 -3.43
N ASP A 376 -44.57 -5.02 -2.35
CA ASP A 376 -43.21 -4.49 -2.39
C ASP A 376 -42.21 -5.44 -3.09
N GLU A 377 -42.35 -6.76 -2.89
CA GLU A 377 -41.48 -7.77 -3.50
C GLU A 377 -41.73 -7.93 -5.02
N GLN A 378 -42.90 -7.52 -5.49
CA GLN A 378 -43.33 -7.60 -6.88
C GLN A 378 -43.05 -6.31 -7.67
N LEU A 379 -42.66 -5.23 -7.00
CA LEU A 379 -42.23 -3.97 -7.64
C LEU A 379 -41.13 -4.27 -8.66
N PRO A 380 -41.18 -3.69 -9.88
CA PRO A 380 -40.25 -4.03 -10.96
C PRO A 380 -38.77 -4.01 -10.55
N TRP A 381 -38.33 -2.99 -9.81
CA TRP A 381 -36.96 -2.85 -9.32
C TRP A 381 -36.62 -3.72 -8.10
N MET A 382 -37.60 -4.33 -7.45
CA MET A 382 -37.41 -5.21 -6.29
C MET A 382 -37.35 -6.69 -6.65
N ARG A 383 -37.86 -7.07 -7.83
CA ARG A 383 -37.81 -8.44 -8.37
C ARG A 383 -36.37 -8.98 -8.40
N ASN A 384 -36.23 -10.28 -8.15
CA ASN A 384 -34.93 -10.95 -8.14
C ASN A 384 -34.18 -10.88 -9.49
N SER A 385 -34.93 -10.83 -10.61
CA SER A 385 -34.35 -10.61 -11.95
C SER A 385 -33.55 -9.31 -12.06
N ASN A 386 -33.90 -8.30 -11.25
CA ASN A 386 -33.26 -6.98 -11.22
C ASN A 386 -32.32 -6.79 -10.03
N ARG A 387 -31.94 -7.86 -9.33
CA ARG A 387 -31.06 -7.80 -8.13
C ARG A 387 -29.75 -7.07 -8.38
N TRP A 388 -29.16 -7.23 -9.57
CA TRP A 388 -27.87 -6.62 -9.92
C TRP A 388 -28.01 -5.12 -10.18
N TRP A 389 -29.07 -4.71 -10.88
CA TRP A 389 -29.42 -3.30 -11.09
C TRP A 389 -29.57 -2.57 -9.75
N ARG A 390 -30.24 -3.20 -8.78
CA ARG A 390 -30.40 -2.68 -7.42
C ARG A 390 -29.08 -2.66 -6.65
N LYS A 391 -28.30 -3.75 -6.69
CA LYS A 391 -27.03 -3.87 -5.97
C LYS A 391 -26.05 -2.74 -6.33
N GLU A 392 -25.93 -2.42 -7.61
CA GLU A 392 -25.01 -1.38 -8.10
C GLU A 392 -25.41 0.03 -7.67
N ARG A 393 -26.70 0.28 -7.43
CA ARG A 393 -27.24 1.60 -7.09
C ARG A 393 -27.42 1.84 -5.60
N ALA A 394 -27.39 0.77 -4.79
CA ALA A 394 -27.77 0.82 -3.39
C ALA A 394 -26.98 1.84 -2.55
N ASN A 395 -25.65 1.77 -2.62
CA ASN A 395 -24.79 2.68 -1.84
C ASN A 395 -24.80 4.10 -2.40
N VAL A 396 -24.82 4.24 -3.73
CA VAL A 396 -24.90 5.55 -4.39
C VAL A 396 -26.18 6.27 -3.98
N LEU A 397 -27.29 5.53 -3.89
CA LEU A 397 -28.57 6.10 -3.53
C LEU A 397 -28.58 6.66 -2.11
N ALA A 398 -27.98 5.96 -1.14
CA ALA A 398 -27.87 6.48 0.22
C ALA A 398 -27.07 7.80 0.27
N VAL A 399 -25.98 7.90 -0.50
CA VAL A 399 -25.18 9.14 -0.61
C VAL A 399 -25.99 10.27 -1.29
N LEU A 400 -26.73 9.95 -2.36
CA LEU A 400 -27.59 10.89 -3.08
C LEU A 400 -28.68 11.45 -2.18
N ILE A 401 -29.39 10.60 -1.44
CA ILE A 401 -30.45 11.02 -0.52
C ILE A 401 -29.88 11.91 0.58
N ALA A 402 -28.74 11.54 1.18
CA ALA A 402 -28.06 12.39 2.16
C ALA A 402 -27.73 13.78 1.57
N SER A 403 -27.19 13.82 0.35
CA SER A 403 -26.88 15.10 -0.31
C SER A 403 -28.13 15.92 -0.62
N GLN A 404 -29.23 15.29 -1.05
CA GLN A 404 -30.50 15.96 -1.33
C GLN A 404 -31.17 16.50 -0.06
N SER A 405 -31.01 15.80 1.06
CA SER A 405 -31.48 16.24 2.38
C SER A 405 -30.52 17.19 3.10
N ARG A 406 -29.41 17.58 2.46
CA ARG A 406 -28.33 18.41 3.04
C ARG A 406 -27.76 17.84 4.35
N GLN A 407 -27.79 16.51 4.47
CA GLN A 407 -27.19 15.77 5.57
C GLN A 407 -25.88 15.12 5.12
N LYS A 408 -25.02 14.80 6.08
CA LYS A 408 -23.83 13.97 5.81
C LYS A 408 -24.26 12.52 5.61
N SER A 409 -23.56 11.81 4.73
CA SER A 409 -23.74 10.36 4.61
C SER A 409 -23.38 9.67 5.92
N ILE A 410 -24.11 8.60 6.24
CA ILE A 410 -23.97 7.84 7.49
C ILE A 410 -23.00 6.70 7.27
N TRP A 411 -21.96 6.65 8.10
CA TRP A 411 -20.92 5.63 8.07
C TRP A 411 -20.82 4.93 9.43
N GLY A 412 -20.76 3.60 9.45
CA GLY A 412 -20.63 2.84 10.69
C GLY A 412 -20.89 1.34 10.53
N GLY A 413 -20.51 0.59 11.57
CA GLY A 413 -20.52 -0.87 11.57
C GLY A 413 -19.15 -1.45 11.22
N ALA A 414 -18.86 -2.63 11.78
CA ALA A 414 -17.56 -3.29 11.65
C ALA A 414 -17.11 -3.46 10.19
N LYS A 415 -17.99 -3.97 9.33
CA LYS A 415 -17.71 -4.21 7.91
C LYS A 415 -17.38 -2.92 7.16
N GLU A 416 -18.10 -1.84 7.43
CA GLU A 416 -17.88 -0.58 6.72
C GLU A 416 -16.55 0.06 7.13
N ILE A 417 -16.16 -0.06 8.40
CA ILE A 417 -14.83 0.37 8.88
C ILE A 417 -13.72 -0.42 8.16
N LEU A 418 -13.89 -1.74 8.00
CA LEU A 418 -12.96 -2.58 7.25
C LEU A 418 -12.89 -2.16 5.77
N GLU A 419 -14.03 -1.98 5.10
CA GLU A 419 -14.05 -1.60 3.68
C GLU A 419 -13.51 -0.18 3.43
N LEU A 420 -13.79 0.77 4.32
CA LEU A 420 -13.22 2.13 4.26
C LEU A 420 -11.71 2.17 4.46
N SER A 421 -11.14 1.16 5.12
CA SER A 421 -9.69 1.03 5.24
C SER A 421 -8.99 0.60 3.95
N GLY A 422 -9.73 0.11 2.95
CA GLY A 422 -9.19 -0.18 1.61
C GLY A 422 -8.09 -1.25 1.56
N GLY A 423 -7.97 -2.09 2.60
CA GLY A 423 -6.87 -3.06 2.73
C GLY A 423 -5.62 -2.50 3.41
N SER A 424 -5.66 -1.27 3.93
CA SER A 424 -4.54 -0.62 4.62
C SER A 424 -4.71 -0.67 6.13
N ILE A 425 -3.78 -1.36 6.81
CA ILE A 425 -3.83 -1.50 8.27
C ILE A 425 -3.62 -0.17 9.00
N LEU A 426 -2.85 0.75 8.42
CA LEU A 426 -2.65 2.09 9.00
C LEU A 426 -3.93 2.92 8.92
N VAL A 427 -4.67 2.83 7.82
CA VAL A 427 -5.97 3.49 7.69
C VAL A 427 -6.97 2.88 8.66
N PHE A 428 -7.00 1.55 8.79
CA PHE A 428 -7.83 0.87 9.77
C PHE A 428 -7.55 1.34 11.20
N LEU A 429 -6.27 1.34 11.62
CA LEU A 429 -5.87 1.85 12.95
C LEU A 429 -6.23 3.33 13.14
N GLY A 430 -6.07 4.15 12.10
CA GLY A 430 -6.49 5.55 12.11
C GLY A 430 -8.00 5.70 12.31
N LEU A 431 -8.82 4.96 11.57
CA LEU A 431 -10.28 4.94 11.74
C LEU A 431 -10.66 4.56 13.17
N ASN A 432 -10.07 3.49 13.70
CA ASN A 432 -10.28 3.07 15.09
C ASN A 432 -9.91 4.21 16.05
N GLN A 433 -8.73 4.82 15.90
CA GLN A 433 -8.27 5.91 16.75
C GLN A 433 -9.28 7.07 16.77
N PHE A 434 -9.73 7.56 15.62
CA PHE A 434 -10.71 8.65 15.55
C PHE A 434 -12.05 8.27 16.18
N ILE A 435 -12.53 7.04 15.95
CA ILE A 435 -13.80 6.56 16.52
C ILE A 435 -13.71 6.48 18.04
N TRP A 436 -12.68 5.82 18.57
CA TRP A 436 -12.46 5.69 20.00
C TRP A 436 -12.22 7.05 20.68
N SER A 437 -11.43 7.94 20.07
CA SER A 437 -11.23 9.30 20.61
C SER A 437 -12.54 10.10 20.66
N THR A 438 -13.37 10.02 19.61
CA THR A 438 -14.66 10.73 19.59
C THR A 438 -15.65 10.12 20.59
N TRP A 439 -15.62 8.80 20.77
CA TRP A 439 -16.42 8.11 21.78
C TRP A 439 -16.00 8.48 23.21
N LEU A 440 -14.70 8.46 23.52
CA LEU A 440 -14.17 8.87 24.83
C LEU A 440 -14.54 10.33 25.15
N GLN A 441 -14.40 11.24 24.20
CA GLN A 441 -14.76 12.66 24.35
C GLN A 441 -16.24 12.89 24.66
N ARG A 442 -17.15 11.99 24.24
CA ARG A 442 -18.59 12.12 24.50
C ARG A 442 -19.05 11.46 25.79
N ASN A 443 -18.30 10.48 26.28
CA ASN A 443 -18.73 9.68 27.43
C ASN A 443 -18.17 10.16 28.77
N ASP A 444 -17.31 11.20 28.81
CA ASP A 444 -16.79 11.89 30.01
C ASP A 444 -16.33 10.97 31.16
N ARG A 445 -15.97 9.72 30.86
CA ARG A 445 -15.56 8.72 31.84
C ARG A 445 -14.09 8.37 31.61
N PRO A 446 -13.16 8.93 32.41
CA PRO A 446 -11.75 8.55 32.36
C PRO A 446 -11.53 7.07 32.76
N GLU A 447 -12.50 6.46 33.44
CA GLU A 447 -12.48 5.07 33.88
C GLU A 447 -13.74 4.32 33.46
N VAL A 448 -14.00 4.17 32.16
CA VAL A 448 -14.86 3.05 31.73
C VAL A 448 -14.15 1.80 32.24
N SER A 449 -14.78 1.09 33.17
CA SER A 449 -14.27 -0.18 33.68
C SER A 449 -13.89 -1.03 32.47
N ARG A 450 -12.59 -1.28 32.30
CA ARG A 450 -12.03 -2.10 31.21
C ARG A 450 -12.47 -3.56 31.31
N SER A 451 -13.37 -3.88 32.25
CA SER A 451 -14.04 -5.15 32.41
C SER A 451 -15.00 -5.50 31.27
N THR A 452 -15.48 -4.52 30.49
CA THR A 452 -16.40 -4.78 29.37
C THR A 452 -16.02 -3.98 28.12
N LEU A 453 -16.26 -4.59 26.95
CA LEU A 453 -16.11 -3.91 25.67
C LEU A 453 -17.25 -2.90 25.48
N PRO A 454 -16.96 -1.69 24.97
CA PRO A 454 -17.98 -0.69 24.73
C PRO A 454 -18.74 -0.99 23.44
N GLU A 455 -20.03 -0.65 23.41
CA GLU A 455 -20.82 -0.56 22.17
C GLU A 455 -20.88 0.90 21.72
N ILE A 456 -20.25 1.22 20.58
CA ILE A 456 -20.12 2.59 20.09
C ILE A 456 -21.25 2.87 19.11
N ASN A 457 -22.14 3.80 19.44
CA ASN A 457 -23.27 4.17 18.57
C ASN A 457 -22.83 4.69 17.18
N VAL A 458 -23.59 4.35 16.14
CA VAL A 458 -23.33 4.71 14.73
C VAL A 458 -23.16 6.21 14.51
N GLY A 459 -23.91 7.07 15.20
CA GLY A 459 -23.76 8.52 15.07
C GLY A 459 -22.38 9.04 15.51
N VAL A 460 -21.78 8.39 16.53
CA VAL A 460 -20.41 8.66 16.98
C VAL A 460 -19.42 8.17 15.91
N GLN A 461 -19.60 6.95 15.42
CA GLN A 461 -18.76 6.35 14.38
C GLN A 461 -18.76 7.23 13.12
N SER A 462 -19.93 7.60 12.61
CA SER A 462 -20.08 8.42 11.41
C SER A 462 -19.36 9.76 11.53
N THR A 463 -19.55 10.44 12.67
CA THR A 463 -18.86 11.71 12.95
C THR A 463 -17.33 11.53 12.92
N ALA A 464 -16.84 10.48 13.56
CA ALA A 464 -15.41 10.18 13.61
C ALA A 464 -14.82 9.76 12.26
N ILE A 465 -15.56 8.98 11.46
CA ILE A 465 -15.17 8.55 10.12
C ILE A 465 -15.01 9.77 9.21
N HIS A 466 -15.93 10.75 9.26
CA HIS A 466 -15.78 12.01 8.52
C HIS A 466 -14.53 12.80 8.96
N ARG A 467 -14.23 12.83 10.26
CA ARG A 467 -13.00 13.48 10.77
C ARG A 467 -11.75 12.76 10.28
N ALA A 468 -11.74 11.44 10.33
CA ALA A 468 -10.64 10.62 9.83
C ALA A 468 -10.44 10.83 8.33
N SER A 469 -11.51 10.78 7.55
CA SER A 469 -11.49 11.02 6.10
C SER A 469 -10.86 12.36 5.74
N ASN A 470 -11.26 13.44 6.43
CA ASN A 470 -10.67 14.78 6.25
C ASN A 470 -9.19 14.80 6.64
N ALA A 471 -8.83 14.25 7.79
CA ALA A 471 -7.45 14.23 8.25
C ALA A 471 -6.54 13.48 7.26
N TRP A 472 -6.99 12.34 6.73
CA TRP A 472 -6.27 11.59 5.71
C TRP A 472 -6.14 12.36 4.40
N TYR A 473 -7.18 13.12 4.00
CA TYR A 473 -7.10 14.00 2.83
C TYR A 473 -6.08 15.14 3.06
N ASP A 474 -6.09 15.79 4.23
CA ASP A 474 -5.16 16.86 4.56
C ASP A 474 -3.70 16.37 4.63
N MET A 475 -3.49 15.12 5.06
CA MET A 475 -2.17 14.49 5.06
C MET A 475 -1.56 14.36 3.66
N ILE A 476 -2.35 14.38 2.57
CA ILE A 476 -1.80 14.35 1.21
C ILE A 476 -0.84 15.53 1.01
N PHE A 477 -1.17 16.73 1.51
CA PHE A 477 -0.33 17.92 1.41
C PHE A 477 1.00 17.80 2.17
N GLN A 478 1.08 16.91 3.16
CA GLN A 478 2.29 16.70 3.98
C GLN A 478 3.22 15.63 3.39
N GLN A 479 2.78 14.90 2.36
CA GLN A 479 3.58 13.86 1.72
C GLN A 479 4.66 14.47 0.82
N SER A 480 5.66 13.66 0.49
CA SER A 480 6.64 13.99 -0.54
C SER A 480 6.05 13.88 -1.96
N GLY A 481 6.79 14.43 -2.93
CA GLY A 481 6.51 14.39 -4.37
C GLY A 481 5.21 15.09 -4.77
N ARG A 482 5.23 16.29 -5.36
CA ARG A 482 4.02 16.91 -5.97
C ARG A 482 2.73 16.84 -5.12
N SER A 483 2.87 16.95 -3.80
CA SER A 483 1.80 16.65 -2.85
C SER A 483 0.61 17.60 -2.99
N ALA A 484 0.91 18.88 -3.27
CA ALA A 484 -0.09 19.90 -3.52
C ALA A 484 -0.89 19.60 -4.81
N GLU A 485 -0.21 19.20 -5.89
CA GLU A 485 -0.85 18.82 -7.15
C GLU A 485 -1.71 17.58 -6.97
N ARG A 486 -1.21 16.55 -6.27
CA ARG A 486 -2.01 15.33 -6.00
C ARG A 486 -3.25 15.62 -5.19
N ALA A 487 -3.15 16.43 -4.12
CA ALA A 487 -4.30 16.80 -3.31
C ALA A 487 -5.35 17.57 -4.12
N ARG A 488 -4.92 18.57 -4.91
CA ARG A 488 -5.81 19.32 -5.81
C ARG A 488 -6.46 18.41 -6.85
N PHE A 489 -5.72 17.45 -7.41
CA PHE A 489 -6.26 16.47 -8.33
C PHE A 489 -7.35 15.62 -7.69
N VAL A 490 -7.09 15.05 -6.51
CA VAL A 490 -8.05 14.21 -5.77
C VAL A 490 -9.34 14.98 -5.52
N LYS A 491 -9.23 16.24 -5.10
CA LYS A 491 -10.39 17.10 -4.86
C LYS A 491 -11.15 17.43 -6.13
N ASN A 492 -10.45 17.88 -7.17
CA ASN A 492 -11.06 18.26 -8.45
C ASN A 492 -11.80 17.08 -9.08
N VAL A 493 -11.15 15.93 -9.21
CA VAL A 493 -11.77 14.74 -9.80
C VAL A 493 -12.89 14.20 -8.92
N GLY A 494 -12.72 14.24 -7.58
CA GLY A 494 -13.78 13.90 -6.64
C GLY A 494 -15.04 14.75 -6.84
N ASP A 495 -14.87 16.06 -6.99
CA ASP A 495 -15.98 17.00 -7.24
C ASP A 495 -16.61 16.77 -8.63
N VAL A 496 -15.82 16.53 -9.67
CA VAL A 496 -16.32 16.19 -11.02
C VAL A 496 -17.19 14.93 -10.97
N LEU A 497 -16.69 13.86 -10.36
CA LEU A 497 -17.43 12.60 -10.28
C LEU A 497 -18.67 12.71 -9.39
N ARG A 498 -18.58 13.44 -8.26
CA ARG A 498 -19.74 13.73 -7.40
C ARG A 498 -20.81 14.51 -8.15
N ASN A 499 -20.42 15.54 -8.90
CA ASN A 499 -21.35 16.33 -9.70
C ASN A 499 -21.99 15.49 -10.80
N LYS A 500 -21.25 14.61 -11.48
CA LYS A 500 -21.81 13.65 -12.43
C LYS A 500 -22.88 12.77 -11.77
N ILE A 501 -22.61 12.21 -10.59
CA ILE A 501 -23.59 11.41 -9.83
C ILE A 501 -24.84 12.22 -9.49
N LEU A 502 -24.67 13.45 -8.97
CA LEU A 502 -25.79 14.30 -8.55
C LEU A 502 -26.64 14.80 -9.72
N SER A 503 -26.01 14.99 -10.89
CA SER A 503 -26.67 15.45 -12.13
C SER A 503 -27.28 14.32 -12.96
N ASP A 504 -26.92 13.06 -12.70
CA ASP A 504 -27.48 11.89 -13.39
C ASP A 504 -28.90 11.60 -12.87
N ASP A 505 -29.87 12.33 -13.41
CA ASP A 505 -31.29 12.20 -13.03
C ASP A 505 -31.84 10.78 -13.22
N LYS A 506 -31.19 9.95 -14.05
CA LYS A 506 -31.56 8.55 -14.31
C LYS A 506 -30.74 7.56 -13.49
N LEU A 507 -29.67 7.97 -12.83
CA LEU A 507 -28.69 7.08 -12.19
C LEU A 507 -28.24 5.94 -13.13
N SER A 508 -27.90 6.32 -14.36
CA SER A 508 -27.44 5.42 -15.42
C SER A 508 -26.06 4.87 -15.11
N TYR A 509 -25.18 5.68 -14.51
CA TYR A 509 -23.79 5.34 -14.21
C TYR A 509 -23.45 5.45 -12.71
N PRO A 510 -23.79 4.43 -11.89
CA PRO A 510 -23.54 4.46 -10.45
C PRO A 510 -22.05 4.34 -10.08
N GLY A 511 -21.16 4.06 -11.05
CA GLY A 511 -19.75 3.72 -10.82
C GLY A 511 -18.77 4.87 -10.60
N ALA A 512 -19.24 6.09 -10.36
CA ALA A 512 -18.42 7.29 -10.32
C ALA A 512 -17.70 7.51 -8.97
N ASN A 513 -17.08 6.48 -8.40
CA ASN A 513 -16.06 6.60 -7.34
C ASN A 513 -14.62 6.36 -7.85
N GLY A 514 -14.50 6.23 -9.17
CA GLY A 514 -13.25 6.09 -9.88
C GLY A 514 -13.48 6.27 -11.38
N PHE A 515 -12.41 6.15 -12.13
CA PHE A 515 -12.42 6.19 -13.59
C PHE A 515 -11.52 5.11 -14.18
N SER A 516 -11.61 4.86 -15.48
CA SER A 516 -10.67 4.01 -16.20
C SER A 516 -10.18 4.69 -17.46
N VAL A 517 -8.97 4.33 -17.92
CA VAL A 517 -8.30 4.88 -19.10
C VAL A 517 -7.74 3.73 -19.95
N LEU A 518 -7.69 3.87 -21.28
CA LEU A 518 -7.07 2.87 -22.16
C LEU A 518 -5.56 2.82 -21.92
N ASN A 519 -5.00 1.61 -21.88
CA ASN A 519 -3.56 1.42 -21.72
C ASN A 519 -2.78 2.03 -22.89
N GLU A 520 -3.26 1.85 -24.12
CA GLU A 520 -2.66 2.46 -25.32
C GLU A 520 -2.62 4.00 -25.22
N GLU A 521 -3.67 4.64 -24.68
CA GLU A 521 -3.66 6.09 -24.46
C GLU A 521 -2.67 6.52 -23.37
N LEU A 522 -2.51 5.71 -22.32
CA LEU A 522 -1.53 5.94 -21.25
C LEU A 522 -0.08 5.77 -21.75
N ASP A 523 0.15 4.78 -22.61
CA ASP A 523 1.45 4.53 -23.23
C ASP A 523 1.86 5.70 -24.15
N ASN A 524 0.88 6.29 -24.85
CA ASN A 524 1.09 7.47 -25.71
C ASN A 524 1.27 8.80 -24.93
N LEU A 525 0.90 8.85 -23.65
CA LEU A 525 1.10 10.02 -22.78
C LEU A 525 1.77 9.63 -21.45
N PRO A 526 3.09 9.31 -21.46
CA PRO A 526 3.82 8.83 -20.28
C PRO A 526 3.75 9.77 -19.08
N ALA A 527 3.64 11.08 -19.30
CA ALA A 527 3.49 12.06 -18.23
C ALA A 527 2.18 11.89 -17.45
N VAL A 528 1.07 11.57 -18.14
CA VAL A 528 -0.22 11.27 -17.49
C VAL A 528 -0.12 9.95 -16.73
N ARG A 529 0.45 8.92 -17.37
CA ARG A 529 0.66 7.61 -16.73
C ARG A 529 1.47 7.74 -15.44
N GLY A 530 2.62 8.40 -15.50
CA GLY A 530 3.49 8.59 -14.33
C GLY A 530 2.81 9.35 -13.20
N PHE A 531 1.97 10.34 -13.50
CA PHE A 531 1.20 11.06 -12.47
C PHE A 531 0.12 10.17 -11.82
N LEU A 532 -0.58 9.36 -12.61
CA LEU A 532 -1.61 8.43 -12.09
C LEU A 532 -1.01 7.28 -11.29
N GLU A 533 0.12 6.73 -11.74
CA GLU A 533 0.88 5.71 -11.00
C GLU A 533 1.38 6.29 -9.67
N GLN A 534 1.89 7.53 -9.68
CA GLN A 534 2.28 8.23 -8.45
C GLN A 534 1.10 8.37 -7.47
N LEU A 535 -0.11 8.75 -7.93
CA LEU A 535 -1.30 8.78 -7.06
C LEU A 535 -1.58 7.41 -6.43
N ALA A 536 -1.41 6.32 -7.19
CA ALA A 536 -1.61 4.98 -6.68
C ALA A 536 -0.56 4.59 -5.64
N ASP A 537 0.70 4.90 -5.92
CA ASP A 537 1.83 4.49 -5.08
C ASP A 537 1.90 5.28 -3.75
N TYR A 538 1.38 6.50 -3.71
CA TYR A 538 1.16 7.27 -2.49
C TYR A 538 -0.16 6.91 -1.77
N GLY A 539 -0.91 5.92 -2.27
CA GLY A 539 -2.16 5.46 -1.70
C GLY A 539 -3.30 6.47 -1.82
N ASN A 540 -3.19 7.47 -2.70
CA ASN A 540 -4.26 8.42 -2.98
C ASN A 540 -5.36 7.76 -3.82
N MET A 541 -4.97 6.84 -4.70
CA MET A 541 -5.85 6.03 -5.53
C MET A 541 -5.49 4.54 -5.49
N LEU A 542 -6.41 3.68 -5.89
CA LEU A 542 -6.21 2.27 -6.14
C LEU A 542 -6.13 2.06 -7.66
N MET A 543 -5.01 1.49 -8.12
CA MET A 543 -4.82 1.11 -9.51
C MET A 543 -5.13 -0.37 -9.70
N LEU A 544 -6.06 -0.70 -10.59
CA LEU A 544 -6.51 -2.07 -10.86
C LEU A 544 -6.55 -2.34 -12.36
N ARG A 545 -6.34 -3.59 -12.75
CA ARG A 545 -6.57 -4.01 -14.14
C ARG A 545 -8.07 -4.02 -14.44
N HIS A 546 -8.45 -3.60 -15.64
CA HIS A 546 -9.84 -3.68 -16.09
C HIS A 546 -10.06 -4.93 -16.94
N THR A 547 -10.84 -5.89 -16.44
CA THR A 547 -11.43 -6.97 -17.24
C THR A 547 -12.75 -6.47 -17.87
N THR A 548 -12.67 -5.94 -19.09
CA THR A 548 -13.85 -5.44 -19.81
C THR A 548 -14.77 -6.61 -20.18
N LYS A 549 -16.10 -6.41 -20.09
CA LYS A 549 -17.07 -7.44 -20.54
C LYS A 549 -17.16 -7.54 -22.07
N ASN A 550 -16.69 -6.51 -22.79
CA ASN A 550 -16.78 -6.43 -24.24
C ASN A 550 -15.51 -6.97 -24.89
N THR A 551 -15.61 -8.11 -25.54
CA THR A 551 -14.55 -8.64 -26.42
C THR A 551 -14.25 -7.63 -27.52
N GLY A 552 -13.07 -7.00 -27.46
CA GLY A 552 -12.61 -5.99 -28.43
C GLY A 552 -12.47 -4.57 -27.88
N ALA A 553 -12.99 -4.28 -26.68
CA ALA A 553 -12.63 -3.04 -25.98
C ALA A 553 -11.21 -3.20 -25.44
N GLY A 554 -10.25 -2.43 -25.97
CA GLY A 554 -8.83 -2.51 -25.59
C GLY A 554 -8.60 -2.49 -24.08
N GLN A 555 -7.44 -3.01 -23.64
CA GLN A 555 -7.13 -3.11 -22.21
C GLN A 555 -7.14 -1.73 -21.53
N ARG A 556 -7.74 -1.67 -20.34
CA ARG A 556 -7.83 -0.44 -19.54
C ARG A 556 -7.24 -0.65 -18.16
N THR A 557 -6.85 0.45 -17.55
CA THR A 557 -6.48 0.52 -16.13
C THR A 557 -7.54 1.35 -15.39
N LYS A 558 -8.02 0.84 -14.26
CA LYS A 558 -8.98 1.50 -13.38
C LYS A 558 -8.24 2.22 -12.25
N PHE A 559 -8.71 3.42 -11.93
CA PHE A 559 -8.24 4.26 -10.84
C PHE A 559 -9.43 4.61 -9.95
N TYR A 560 -9.50 4.03 -8.76
CA TYR A 560 -10.50 4.36 -7.74
C TYR A 560 -9.87 5.25 -6.67
N PHE A 561 -10.64 6.14 -6.06
CA PHE A 561 -10.15 6.78 -4.83
C PHE A 561 -9.94 5.72 -3.75
N HIS A 562 -8.93 5.92 -2.90
CA HIS A 562 -8.84 5.11 -1.69
C HIS A 562 -10.13 5.31 -0.88
N PRO A 563 -10.80 4.24 -0.40
CA PRO A 563 -12.10 4.32 0.28
C PRO A 563 -12.17 5.33 1.43
N ILE A 564 -11.06 5.54 2.15
CA ILE A 564 -10.94 6.54 3.21
C ILE A 564 -11.31 7.96 2.78
N PHE A 565 -11.16 8.34 1.50
CA PHE A 565 -11.48 9.68 1.01
C PHE A 565 -12.95 9.83 0.62
N CYS A 566 -13.67 8.72 0.42
CA CYS A 566 -15.05 8.74 -0.06
C CYS A 566 -16.01 9.55 0.84
N PRO A 567 -15.94 9.47 2.19
CA PRO A 567 -16.75 10.32 3.07
C PRO A 567 -16.55 11.83 2.81
N THR A 568 -15.30 12.30 2.75
CA THR A 568 -14.95 13.71 2.48
C THR A 568 -15.35 14.14 1.07
N LEU A 569 -15.14 13.28 0.09
CA LEU A 569 -15.48 13.57 -1.31
C LEU A 569 -16.98 13.44 -1.60
N GLY A 570 -17.78 12.91 -0.68
CA GLY A 570 -19.21 12.66 -0.88
C GLY A 570 -19.46 11.62 -1.97
N LEU A 571 -18.62 10.59 -2.03
CA LEU A 571 -18.67 9.49 -2.99
C LEU A 571 -18.99 8.16 -2.29
N PRO A 572 -19.55 7.15 -2.99
CA PRO A 572 -19.69 5.81 -2.46
C PRO A 572 -18.31 5.10 -2.40
N TYR A 573 -18.03 4.34 -1.34
CA TYR A 573 -16.76 3.57 -1.25
C TYR A 573 -16.80 2.25 -2.04
N VAL A 574 -18.00 1.70 -2.26
CA VAL A 574 -18.16 0.40 -2.96
C VAL A 574 -17.78 0.57 -4.42
N ARG A 575 -16.71 -0.11 -4.84
CA ARG A 575 -16.24 -0.14 -6.23
C ARG A 575 -17.26 -0.87 -7.09
N THR A 576 -17.61 -0.27 -8.22
CA THR A 576 -18.43 -0.94 -9.24
C THR A 576 -17.53 -1.55 -10.31
N LYS A 577 -18.02 -2.59 -11.00
CA LYS A 577 -17.25 -3.23 -12.09
C LYS A 577 -16.94 -2.26 -13.24
N GLU A 578 -17.79 -1.26 -13.45
CA GLU A 578 -17.75 -0.33 -14.58
C GLU A 578 -17.57 1.11 -14.06
N PRO A 579 -16.33 1.57 -13.80
CA PRO A 579 -16.09 2.94 -13.37
C PRO A 579 -16.32 3.93 -14.51
N TYR A 580 -16.19 5.24 -14.24
CA TYR A 580 -16.29 6.26 -15.29
C TYR A 580 -15.26 6.03 -16.40
N TYR A 581 -15.72 5.91 -17.64
CA TYR A 581 -14.85 5.72 -18.80
C TYR A 581 -14.27 7.07 -19.27
N ALA A 582 -13.18 7.51 -18.64
CA ALA A 582 -12.52 8.76 -18.99
C ALA A 582 -11.71 8.62 -20.29
N ARG A 583 -11.66 9.71 -21.06
CA ARG A 583 -10.72 9.88 -22.17
C ARG A 583 -9.41 10.46 -21.63
N ILE A 584 -8.27 10.09 -22.23
CA ILE A 584 -6.97 10.59 -21.76
C ILE A 584 -6.87 12.12 -21.73
N ARG A 585 -7.50 12.82 -22.68
CA ARG A 585 -7.55 14.29 -22.71
C ARG A 585 -8.31 14.89 -21.52
N GLU A 586 -9.38 14.22 -21.08
CA GLU A 586 -10.15 14.65 -19.91
C GLU A 586 -9.29 14.52 -18.65
N VAL A 587 -8.57 13.38 -18.52
CA VAL A 587 -7.65 13.15 -17.40
C VAL A 587 -6.49 14.13 -17.41
N ALA A 588 -5.87 14.38 -18.56
CA ALA A 588 -4.80 15.37 -18.70
C ALA A 588 -5.27 16.78 -18.29
N ASN A 589 -6.50 17.16 -18.65
CA ASN A 589 -7.08 18.42 -18.20
C ASN A 589 -7.30 18.46 -16.67
N TRP A 590 -7.72 17.35 -16.06
CA TRP A 590 -7.82 17.28 -14.60
C TRP A 590 -6.46 17.47 -13.91
N ILE A 591 -5.40 16.89 -14.47
CA ILE A 591 -4.02 17.02 -13.99
C ILE A 591 -3.52 18.45 -14.18
N TYR A 592 -3.75 19.04 -15.34
CA TYR A 592 -3.42 20.44 -15.63
C TYR A 592 -4.10 21.40 -14.65
N ASN A 593 -5.41 21.21 -14.41
CA ASN A 593 -6.18 22.00 -13.44
C ASN A 593 -5.71 21.78 -11.99
N ALA A 594 -5.01 20.69 -11.71
CA ALA A 594 -4.38 20.44 -10.43
C ALA A 594 -3.02 21.15 -10.28
N GLY A 595 -2.55 21.85 -11.32
CA GLY A 595 -1.30 22.61 -11.33
C GLY A 595 -0.08 21.82 -11.80
N TYR A 596 -0.27 20.67 -12.45
CA TYR A 596 0.82 19.93 -13.07
C TYR A 596 0.77 20.07 -14.58
N ASP A 597 1.81 20.63 -15.17
CA ASP A 597 1.90 20.77 -16.62
C ASP A 597 2.10 19.41 -17.29
N VAL A 598 1.13 19.03 -18.11
CA VAL A 598 1.19 17.83 -18.92
C VAL A 598 1.38 18.32 -20.35
N PRO A 599 2.54 18.07 -20.98
CA PRO A 599 2.70 18.35 -22.40
C PRO A 599 1.73 17.46 -23.16
N LEU A 600 0.55 18.01 -23.44
CA LEU A 600 -0.38 17.43 -24.40
C LEU A 600 0.36 17.51 -25.72
N ALA A 601 0.76 16.36 -26.27
CA ALA A 601 1.33 16.31 -27.62
C ALA A 601 0.48 17.22 -28.50
N GLN A 602 1.11 18.28 -29.01
CA GLN A 602 0.42 19.27 -29.82
C GLN A 602 -0.35 18.50 -30.89
N SER A 603 -1.62 18.87 -31.10
CA SER A 603 -2.41 18.22 -32.15
C SER A 603 -1.59 18.18 -33.45
N PRO A 604 -1.62 17.09 -34.24
CA PRO A 604 -0.87 16.98 -35.50
C PRO A 604 -1.17 18.08 -36.55
N LYS A 605 -2.00 19.07 -36.22
CA LYS A 605 -2.30 20.24 -37.04
C LYS A 605 -1.18 21.29 -37.04
N ALA A 606 -0.30 21.34 -36.03
CA ALA A 606 0.76 22.35 -35.99
C ALA A 606 1.98 22.03 -36.89
N GLN A 607 2.15 20.78 -37.33
CA GLN A 607 3.23 20.39 -38.26
C GLN A 607 2.82 20.43 -39.75
N GLN A 608 1.55 20.78 -40.06
CA GLN A 608 1.11 20.99 -41.44
C GLN A 608 1.11 22.47 -41.87
N GLU A 609 1.34 23.42 -40.95
CA GLU A 609 1.43 24.86 -41.26
C GLU A 609 2.88 25.36 -41.42
N GLU A 610 3.89 24.51 -41.22
CA GLU A 610 5.30 24.78 -41.57
C GLU A 610 5.76 24.11 -42.88
N LEU A 611 4.82 23.56 -43.66
CA LEU A 611 5.09 22.93 -44.96
C LEU A 611 4.21 23.45 -46.11
N PHE A 612 3.65 24.66 -45.97
CA PHE A 612 3.06 25.41 -47.09
C PHE A 612 3.47 26.87 -47.09
#